data_AF-T1FWM3-F1
#
_entry.id   AF-T1FWM3-F1
#
_cell.length_a   1.000
_cell.length_b   1.000
_cell.length_c   1.000
_cell.angle_alpha   90.00
_cell.angle_beta   90.00
_cell.angle_gamma   90.00
#
_symmetry.space_group_name_H-M   'P 1'
#
loop_
_entity.id
_entity.type
_entity.pdbx_description
1 polymer ?
#
loop_
_entity_poly.entity_id
_entity_poly.type
_entity_poly.pdbx_seq_one_letter_code
_entity_poly.pdbx_strand_id
1 'polypeptide(L)'
;MEKMAIIFLPMMVAMVTSRSFDPYDPIGPICPMIACDRNSCKSGFRRNSNGCTYCQCTDPCEQYRCLYPNQKCVSRYVKWSDDYPEAHCTSPKDPNYVCPRASCYRFCQSGFRVDDMGCMTCVCQDPCESETWACPRGQVCSPKKVQCLKEPCYDVPLCHNDTSICPTLKCHKLCKSGYQTSSNGCPSCTCNSLCQEYPDYCPPGEYCVDKGYENCKYPPCNLGRICVHKKYERKEAGPAF
;
A
#
# COMPACT_ATOMS: atom_id res chain seq x y z
N MET A 1 63.38 -25.13 12.02
CA MET A 1 63.22 -23.90 12.83
C MET A 1 61.94 -23.22 12.37
N GLU A 2 60.79 -23.67 12.88
CA GLU A 2 59.50 -23.00 12.67
C GLU A 2 59.06 -22.47 14.03
N LYS A 3 58.99 -21.15 14.16
CA LYS A 3 58.42 -20.50 15.34
C LYS A 3 56.95 -20.22 15.05
N MET A 4 56.06 -20.95 15.73
CA MET A 4 54.63 -20.67 15.73
C MET A 4 54.37 -19.29 16.35
N ALA A 5 53.76 -18.41 15.58
CA ALA A 5 53.26 -17.12 16.05
C ALA A 5 51.92 -17.34 16.76
N ILE A 6 51.90 -17.20 18.09
CA ILE A 6 50.68 -17.17 18.89
C ILE A 6 50.12 -15.74 18.80
N ILE A 7 49.04 -15.58 18.04
CA ILE A 7 48.29 -14.33 17.94
C ILE A 7 47.35 -14.27 19.15
N PHE A 8 47.69 -13.45 20.14
CA PHE A 8 46.77 -13.07 21.21
C PHE A 8 45.81 -12.00 20.67
N LEU A 9 44.57 -12.37 20.40
CA LEU A 9 43.46 -11.42 20.22
C LEU A 9 43.03 -10.93 21.62
N PRO A 10 42.93 -9.61 21.87
CA PRO A 10 42.43 -9.11 23.13
C PRO A 10 40.92 -9.41 23.24
N MET A 11 40.52 -10.12 24.29
CA MET A 11 39.13 -10.21 24.70
C MET A 11 38.62 -8.80 25.02
N MET A 12 37.70 -8.29 24.20
CA MET A 12 36.90 -7.13 24.59
C MET A 12 35.95 -7.56 25.70
N VAL A 13 36.36 -7.33 26.95
CA VAL A 13 35.43 -7.28 28.07
C VAL A 13 34.55 -6.05 27.82
N ALA A 14 33.30 -6.27 27.43
CA ALA A 14 32.31 -5.22 27.41
C ALA A 14 32.17 -4.72 28.84
N MET A 15 32.75 -3.55 29.11
CA MET A 15 32.49 -2.82 30.34
C MET A 15 31.00 -2.51 30.34
N VAL A 16 30.23 -3.27 31.13
CA VAL A 16 28.94 -2.81 31.62
C VAL A 16 29.28 -1.51 32.32
N THR A 17 28.92 -0.39 31.72
CA THR A 17 29.01 0.92 32.34
C THR A 17 28.01 0.89 33.50
N SER A 18 28.44 0.37 34.64
CA SER A 18 27.87 0.69 35.93
C SER A 18 27.81 2.21 35.99
N ARG A 19 26.60 2.77 35.87
CA ARG A 19 26.37 4.20 36.06
C ARG A 19 27.08 4.60 37.33
N SER A 20 28.11 5.42 37.15
CA SER A 20 28.81 6.11 38.22
C SER A 20 27.75 6.76 39.11
N PHE A 21 27.78 6.39 40.39
CA PHE A 21 26.98 7.04 41.42
C PHE A 21 27.64 8.40 41.67
N ASP A 22 27.22 9.41 40.92
CA ASP A 22 27.69 10.78 41.11
C ASP A 22 27.17 11.31 42.46
N PRO A 23 28.05 11.67 43.42
CA PRO A 23 27.65 12.12 44.76
C PRO A 23 26.99 13.52 44.79
N TYR A 24 26.80 14.14 43.62
CA TYR A 24 26.29 15.50 43.42
C TYR A 24 25.07 15.55 42.49
N ASP A 25 24.28 14.47 42.39
CA ASP A 25 22.96 14.54 41.77
C ASP A 25 22.00 15.25 42.76
N PRO A 26 21.53 16.49 42.47
CA PRO A 26 20.70 17.23 43.39
C PRO A 26 19.38 16.48 43.54
N ILE A 27 19.05 16.13 44.79
CA ILE A 27 17.71 15.81 45.31
C ILE A 27 16.75 15.42 44.19
N GLY A 28 16.59 14.10 43.96
CA GLY A 28 15.59 13.58 43.03
C GLY A 28 14.25 14.31 43.18
N PRO A 29 13.47 14.42 42.11
CA PRO A 29 12.34 15.35 41.99
C PRO A 29 11.45 15.32 43.25
N ILE A 30 11.22 16.50 43.84
CA ILE A 30 10.36 16.65 45.01
C ILE A 30 8.94 16.32 44.58
N CYS A 31 8.48 15.12 44.94
CA CYS A 31 7.14 14.66 44.62
C CYS A 31 6.16 15.06 45.74
N PRO A 32 4.94 15.52 45.39
CA PRO A 32 3.91 15.75 46.38
C PRO A 32 3.59 14.44 47.10
N MET A 33 3.38 14.50 48.41
CA MET A 33 2.86 13.35 49.16
C MET A 33 1.41 13.14 48.76
N ILE A 34 1.16 12.10 47.96
CA ILE A 34 -0.18 11.73 47.54
C ILE A 34 -0.61 10.50 48.35
N ALA A 35 -1.72 10.62 49.08
CA ALA A 35 -2.34 9.54 49.83
C ALA A 35 -3.39 8.84 48.95
N CYS A 36 -2.92 7.98 48.03
CA CYS A 36 -3.78 7.00 47.39
C CYS A 36 -3.85 5.76 48.29
N ASP A 37 -4.96 5.04 48.30
CA ASP A 37 -5.00 3.73 48.94
C ASP A 37 -4.02 2.80 48.21
N ARG A 38 -2.93 2.43 48.90
CA ARG A 38 -1.82 1.65 48.33
C ARG A 38 -2.27 0.28 47.85
N ASN A 39 -3.41 -0.22 48.32
CA ASN A 39 -3.92 -1.54 47.96
C ASN A 39 -4.86 -1.49 46.75
N SER A 40 -5.20 -0.31 46.23
CA SER A 40 -6.15 -0.19 45.11
C SER A 40 -5.56 -0.53 43.75
N CYS A 41 -4.24 -0.41 43.54
CA CYS A 41 -3.62 -0.70 42.24
C CYS A 41 -2.61 -1.85 42.30
N LYS A 42 -2.96 -3.04 41.78
CA LYS A 42 -2.06 -4.21 41.75
C LYS A 42 -0.81 -4.00 40.88
N SER A 43 -0.90 -3.25 39.77
CA SER A 43 0.25 -2.93 38.90
C SER A 43 0.94 -1.60 39.24
N GLY A 44 0.61 -1.03 40.40
CA GLY A 44 1.16 0.24 40.88
C GLY A 44 0.53 1.47 40.21
N PHE A 45 1.14 2.62 40.49
CA PHE A 45 0.65 3.94 40.09
C PHE A 45 1.48 4.54 38.96
N ARG A 46 0.80 5.26 38.06
CA ARG A 46 1.44 6.00 36.97
C ARG A 46 2.34 7.11 37.51
N ARG A 47 3.39 7.42 36.74
CA ARG A 47 4.33 8.51 37.02
C ARG A 47 4.20 9.62 35.98
N ASN A 48 4.36 10.86 36.41
CA ASN A 48 4.44 12.00 35.51
C ASN A 48 5.85 12.13 34.89
N SER A 49 6.05 13.13 34.03
CA SER A 49 7.34 13.43 33.38
C SER A 49 8.50 13.67 34.36
N ASN A 50 8.18 14.09 35.59
CA ASN A 50 9.14 14.34 36.65
C ASN A 50 9.34 13.09 37.52
N GLY A 51 8.83 11.92 37.12
CA GLY A 51 8.98 10.67 37.85
C GLY A 51 8.10 10.51 39.10
N CYS A 52 7.22 11.46 39.38
CA CYS A 52 6.34 11.43 40.56
C CYS A 52 5.08 10.61 40.30
N THR A 53 4.76 9.70 41.23
CA THR A 53 3.54 8.91 41.18
C THR A 53 2.31 9.75 41.49
N TYR A 54 1.19 9.49 40.83
CA TYR A 54 -0.11 10.11 41.11
C TYR A 54 -1.22 9.04 41.15
N CYS A 55 -2.40 9.34 41.73
CA CYS A 55 -3.49 8.36 41.94
C CYS A 55 -4.20 7.93 40.65
N GLN A 56 -3.45 7.36 39.71
CA GLN A 56 -3.95 6.68 38.55
C GLN A 56 -3.22 5.35 38.43
N CYS A 57 -3.97 4.27 38.34
CA CYS A 57 -3.40 2.94 38.19
C CYS A 57 -2.71 2.76 36.83
N THR A 58 -1.63 1.99 36.83
CA THR A 58 -0.90 1.61 35.60
C THR A 58 -1.65 0.50 34.86
N ASP A 59 -1.80 0.57 33.55
CA ASP A 59 -2.40 -0.56 32.83
C ASP A 59 -1.50 -1.81 32.98
N PRO A 60 -2.02 -2.97 33.42
CA PRO A 60 -1.22 -4.16 33.64
C PRO A 60 -0.47 -4.62 32.37
N CYS A 61 -0.97 -4.31 31.18
CA CYS A 61 -0.32 -4.60 29.91
C CYS A 61 0.86 -3.68 29.56
N GLU A 62 1.09 -2.60 30.32
CA GLU A 62 2.33 -1.80 30.19
C GLU A 62 3.54 -2.53 30.80
N GLN A 63 3.30 -3.41 31.78
CA GLN A 63 4.34 -4.17 32.48
C GLN A 63 4.37 -5.64 32.03
N TYR A 64 3.25 -6.18 31.57
CA TYR A 64 3.11 -7.56 31.16
C TYR A 64 3.20 -7.72 29.64
N ARG A 65 4.09 -8.60 29.18
CA ARG A 65 4.20 -8.99 27.77
C ARG A 65 3.78 -10.44 27.60
N CYS A 66 3.02 -10.71 26.54
CA CYS A 66 2.62 -12.07 26.20
C CYS A 66 3.80 -12.91 25.74
N LEU A 67 3.75 -14.20 26.09
CA LEU A 67 4.81 -15.15 25.75
C LEU A 67 4.86 -15.45 24.24
N TYR A 68 3.71 -15.41 23.57
CA TYR A 68 3.59 -15.76 22.16
C TYR A 68 3.44 -14.50 21.29
N PRO A 69 4.10 -14.45 20.10
CA PRO A 69 4.14 -13.25 19.26
C PRO A 69 2.81 -12.90 18.60
N ASN A 70 1.89 -13.86 18.50
CA ASN A 70 0.54 -13.67 17.96
C ASN A 70 -0.50 -13.34 19.05
N GLN A 71 -0.06 -13.09 20.29
CA GLN A 71 -0.93 -12.69 21.38
C GLN A 71 -0.84 -11.18 21.63
N LYS A 72 -1.99 -10.55 21.83
CA LYS A 72 -2.07 -9.18 22.33
C LYS A 72 -2.50 -9.22 23.80
N CYS A 73 -1.86 -8.39 24.61
CA CYS A 73 -2.27 -8.19 26.00
C CYS A 73 -3.50 -7.28 26.02
N VAL A 74 -4.52 -7.69 26.77
CA VAL A 74 -5.71 -6.89 27.06
C VAL A 74 -5.96 -6.89 28.56
N SER A 75 -6.34 -5.73 29.11
CA SER A 75 -6.74 -5.60 30.50
C SER A 75 -8.21 -6.01 30.68
N ARG A 76 -8.52 -6.95 31.58
CA ARG A 76 -9.91 -7.38 31.88
C ARG A 76 -10.18 -7.47 33.37
N TYR A 77 -11.39 -7.09 33.79
CA TYR A 77 -11.88 -7.32 35.15
C TYR A 77 -12.29 -8.78 35.30
N VAL A 78 -11.68 -9.49 36.25
CA VAL A 78 -12.05 -10.87 36.59
C VAL A 78 -13.26 -10.86 37.53
N LYS A 79 -14.15 -11.85 37.39
CA LYS A 79 -15.50 -11.93 37.98
C LYS A 79 -15.59 -11.94 39.53
N TRP A 80 -14.47 -11.67 40.22
CA TRP A 80 -14.32 -11.68 41.69
C TRP A 80 -13.37 -10.57 42.20
N SER A 81 -13.02 -9.59 41.37
CA SER A 81 -12.13 -8.47 41.72
C SER A 81 -12.67 -7.19 41.08
N ASP A 82 -13.61 -6.54 41.76
CA ASP A 82 -14.19 -5.26 41.30
C ASP A 82 -13.18 -4.09 41.37
N ASP A 83 -12.02 -4.31 41.98
CA ASP A 83 -11.06 -3.23 42.29
C ASP A 83 -9.95 -3.03 41.25
N TYR A 84 -9.69 -3.98 40.34
CA TYR A 84 -8.58 -3.84 39.38
C TYR A 84 -8.62 -4.78 38.16
N PRO A 85 -8.33 -4.30 36.93
CA PRO A 85 -8.21 -5.16 35.75
C PRO A 85 -6.88 -5.92 35.73
N GLU A 86 -6.90 -7.20 35.36
CA GLU A 86 -5.72 -8.05 35.22
C GLU A 86 -5.29 -8.14 33.75
N ALA A 87 -3.99 -8.39 33.49
CA ALA A 87 -3.48 -8.59 32.14
C ALA A 87 -3.84 -9.99 31.63
N HIS A 88 -4.47 -10.07 30.46
CA HIS A 88 -4.79 -11.30 29.77
C HIS A 88 -4.18 -11.31 28.38
N CYS A 89 -3.51 -12.39 28.01
CA CYS A 89 -3.02 -12.59 26.65
C CYS A 89 -4.06 -13.29 25.82
N THR A 90 -4.55 -12.59 24.80
CA THR A 90 -5.55 -13.13 23.88
C THR A 90 -4.93 -13.35 22.52
N SER A 91 -5.34 -14.43 21.84
CA SER A 91 -4.95 -14.72 20.47
C SER A 91 -6.18 -14.81 19.57
N PRO A 92 -6.04 -14.70 18.24
CA PRO A 92 -7.14 -14.87 17.29
C PRO A 92 -7.82 -16.26 17.38
N LYS A 93 -7.11 -17.25 17.94
CA LYS A 93 -7.61 -18.63 18.13
C LYS A 93 -8.11 -18.90 19.56
N ASP A 94 -8.12 -17.90 20.43
CA ASP A 94 -8.64 -18.05 21.78
C ASP A 94 -10.18 -18.13 21.73
N PRO A 95 -10.79 -19.24 22.14
CA PRO A 95 -12.25 -19.40 22.13
C PRO A 95 -12.98 -18.41 23.06
N ASN A 96 -12.26 -17.75 23.97
CA ASN A 96 -12.80 -16.73 24.88
C ASN A 96 -12.45 -15.29 24.46
N TYR A 97 -11.84 -15.12 23.28
CA TYR A 97 -11.61 -13.81 22.72
C TYR A 97 -12.90 -13.24 22.16
N VAL A 98 -13.39 -12.19 22.83
CA VAL A 98 -14.59 -11.46 22.43
C VAL A 98 -14.12 -10.12 21.89
N CYS A 99 -14.45 -9.83 20.64
CA CYS A 99 -14.14 -8.55 20.04
C CYS A 99 -14.77 -7.40 20.82
N PRO A 100 -14.05 -6.29 21.03
CA PRO A 100 -14.66 -5.07 21.53
C PRO A 100 -15.86 -4.70 20.66
N ARG A 101 -16.96 -4.24 21.28
CA ARG A 101 -18.11 -3.73 20.52
C ARG A 101 -17.66 -2.48 19.75
N ALA A 102 -17.37 -2.63 18.47
CA ALA A 102 -17.07 -1.52 17.58
C ALA A 102 -18.38 -0.82 17.21
N SER A 103 -18.61 0.37 17.78
CA SER A 103 -19.72 1.26 17.42
C SER A 103 -19.20 2.32 16.45
N CYS A 104 -19.18 1.98 15.17
CA CYS A 104 -18.66 2.86 14.14
C CYS A 104 -19.73 3.87 13.68
N TYR A 105 -19.37 5.15 13.62
CA TYR A 105 -20.29 6.22 13.22
C TYR A 105 -20.60 6.25 11.71
N ARG A 106 -19.78 5.59 10.89
CA ARG A 106 -19.92 5.58 9.43
C ARG A 106 -20.43 4.22 8.98
N PHE A 107 -21.29 4.22 7.96
CA PHE A 107 -21.71 3.01 7.27
C PHE A 107 -20.74 2.69 6.12
N CYS A 108 -20.23 1.48 6.09
CA CYS A 108 -19.38 0.98 5.01
C CYS A 108 -20.18 -0.03 4.18
N GLN A 109 -20.39 0.26 2.88
CA GLN A 109 -21.15 -0.60 1.99
C GLN A 109 -20.51 -1.99 1.89
N SER A 110 -19.22 -2.06 1.55
CA SER A 110 -18.47 -3.32 1.41
C SER A 110 -18.07 -3.96 2.75
N GLY A 111 -18.64 -3.50 3.86
CA GLY A 111 -18.27 -3.93 5.20
C GLY A 111 -17.06 -3.20 5.76
N PHE A 112 -16.67 -3.63 6.96
CA PHE A 112 -15.57 -3.06 7.72
C PHE A 112 -14.37 -4.01 7.69
N ARG A 113 -13.17 -3.44 7.70
CA ARG A 113 -11.93 -4.21 7.80
C ARG A 113 -11.89 -4.94 9.14
N VAL A 114 -11.36 -6.15 9.11
CA VAL A 114 -11.00 -6.90 10.30
C VAL A 114 -9.52 -6.71 10.61
N ASP A 115 -9.17 -6.63 11.88
CA ASP A 115 -7.77 -6.65 12.31
C ASP A 115 -7.21 -8.08 12.31
N ASP A 116 -5.93 -8.21 12.65
CA ASP A 116 -5.24 -9.51 12.74
C ASP A 116 -5.85 -10.46 13.79
N MET A 117 -6.74 -9.96 14.65
CA MET A 117 -7.48 -10.73 15.65
C MET A 117 -8.87 -11.15 15.17
N GLY A 118 -9.24 -10.80 13.93
CA GLY A 118 -10.56 -11.06 13.36
C GLY A 118 -11.64 -10.09 13.87
N CYS A 119 -11.26 -8.99 14.53
CA CYS A 119 -12.21 -8.02 15.04
C CYS A 119 -12.49 -6.89 14.06
N MET A 120 -13.77 -6.53 13.98
CA MET A 120 -14.23 -5.42 13.16
C MET A 120 -13.58 -4.10 13.62
N THR A 121 -12.97 -3.39 12.68
CA THR A 121 -12.43 -2.05 12.86
C THR A 121 -13.39 -1.02 12.27
N CYS A 122 -13.26 0.26 12.62
CA CYS A 122 -14.08 1.32 12.00
C CYS A 122 -13.53 1.86 10.67
N VAL A 123 -12.77 1.03 9.95
CA VAL A 123 -12.24 1.34 8.63
C VAL A 123 -13.02 0.55 7.59
N CYS A 124 -13.46 1.17 6.51
CA CYS A 124 -14.19 0.47 5.45
C CYS A 124 -13.27 -0.47 4.68
N GLN A 125 -13.79 -1.62 4.28
CA GLN A 125 -13.07 -2.56 3.44
C GLN A 125 -12.98 -2.03 2.01
N ASP A 126 -11.77 -1.92 1.48
CA ASP A 126 -11.53 -1.56 0.09
C ASP A 126 -11.58 -2.85 -0.77
N PRO A 127 -12.44 -2.92 -1.80
CA PRO A 127 -12.51 -4.08 -2.68
C PRO A 127 -11.20 -4.37 -3.44
N CYS A 128 -10.30 -3.38 -3.56
CA CYS A 128 -8.98 -3.52 -4.17
C CYS A 128 -7.91 -4.12 -3.24
N GLU A 129 -8.17 -4.24 -1.94
CA GLU A 129 -7.26 -4.88 -0.97
C GLU A 129 -7.47 -6.40 -0.87
N SER A 130 -8.39 -6.97 -1.65
CA SER A 130 -8.71 -8.40 -1.58
C SER A 130 -7.61 -9.26 -2.20
N GLU A 131 -7.18 -10.30 -1.49
CA GLU A 131 -6.20 -11.30 -1.99
C GLU A 131 -6.67 -12.04 -3.24
N THR A 132 -7.98 -12.05 -3.51
CA THR A 132 -8.56 -12.71 -4.70
C THR A 132 -8.52 -11.86 -5.96
N TRP A 133 -8.18 -10.56 -5.85
CA TRP A 133 -8.27 -9.62 -6.98
C TRP A 133 -6.97 -8.85 -7.19
N ALA A 134 -6.21 -9.24 -8.21
CA ALA A 134 -5.01 -8.52 -8.65
C ALA A 134 -5.19 -8.07 -10.10
N CYS A 135 -4.97 -6.77 -10.36
CA CYS A 135 -5.04 -6.26 -11.72
C CYS A 135 -3.87 -6.79 -12.57
N PRO A 136 -4.09 -7.01 -13.88
CA PRO A 136 -3.03 -7.29 -14.83
C PRO A 136 -1.89 -6.26 -14.79
N ARG A 137 -0.70 -6.65 -15.27
CA ARG A 137 0.48 -5.75 -15.30
C ARG A 137 0.15 -4.43 -16.00
N GLY A 138 0.49 -3.32 -15.34
CA GLY A 138 0.28 -1.97 -15.86
C GLY A 138 -1.11 -1.37 -15.59
N GLN A 139 -1.98 -2.08 -14.88
CA GLN A 139 -3.29 -1.56 -14.45
C GLN A 139 -3.30 -1.24 -12.97
N VAL A 140 -4.11 -0.25 -12.60
CA VAL A 140 -4.37 0.17 -11.22
C VAL A 140 -5.81 -0.21 -10.87
N CYS A 141 -6.01 -0.69 -9.65
CA CYS A 141 -7.34 -0.99 -9.13
C CYS A 141 -7.95 0.27 -8.52
N SER A 142 -9.21 0.53 -8.83
CA SER A 142 -10.03 1.52 -8.10
C SER A 142 -11.42 0.95 -7.77
N PRO A 143 -11.98 1.30 -6.60
CA PRO A 143 -13.34 0.92 -6.25
C PRO A 143 -14.35 1.67 -7.12
N LYS A 144 -15.29 0.95 -7.71
CA LYS A 144 -16.35 1.54 -8.55
C LYS A 144 -17.73 1.19 -8.05
N LYS A 145 -18.56 2.22 -7.91
CA LYS A 145 -20.00 2.10 -7.67
C LYS A 145 -20.68 1.50 -8.90
N VAL A 146 -21.45 0.44 -8.69
CA VAL A 146 -22.21 -0.23 -9.75
C VAL A 146 -23.71 -0.15 -9.48
N GLN A 147 -24.49 -0.18 -10.56
CA GLN A 147 -25.94 -0.40 -10.47
C GLN A 147 -26.18 -1.91 -10.41
N CYS A 148 -26.74 -2.36 -9.31
CA CYS A 148 -27.04 -3.76 -9.05
C CYS A 148 -28.54 -4.02 -9.23
N LEU A 149 -28.91 -5.27 -9.50
CA LEU A 149 -30.31 -5.69 -9.68
C LEU A 149 -31.12 -5.62 -8.38
N LYS A 150 -30.47 -5.73 -7.22
CA LYS A 150 -31.10 -5.70 -5.91
C LYS A 150 -30.19 -5.03 -4.90
N GLU A 151 -30.72 -4.03 -4.21
CA GLU A 151 -30.01 -3.30 -3.17
C GLU A 151 -29.78 -4.15 -1.91
N PRO A 152 -28.70 -3.88 -1.15
CA PRO A 152 -27.73 -2.79 -1.35
C PRO A 152 -26.66 -3.10 -2.41
N CYS A 153 -26.30 -2.10 -3.22
CA CYS A 153 -25.18 -2.21 -4.15
C CYS A 153 -23.85 -1.91 -3.44
N TYR A 154 -22.84 -2.74 -3.71
CA TYR A 154 -21.50 -2.63 -3.14
C TYR A 154 -20.51 -2.12 -4.18
N ASP A 155 -19.44 -1.49 -3.71
CA ASP A 155 -18.33 -1.11 -4.58
C ASP A 155 -17.59 -2.38 -5.05
N VAL A 156 -17.31 -2.44 -6.35
CA VAL A 156 -16.56 -3.55 -6.97
C VAL A 156 -15.18 -3.07 -7.39
N PRO A 157 -14.16 -3.95 -7.41
CA PRO A 157 -12.84 -3.55 -7.86
C PRO A 157 -12.84 -3.45 -9.40
N LEU A 158 -12.42 -2.30 -9.92
CA LEU A 158 -12.24 -2.09 -11.36
C LEU A 158 -10.77 -1.85 -11.68
N CYS A 159 -10.22 -2.64 -12.59
CA CYS A 159 -8.90 -2.40 -13.15
C CYS A 159 -9.00 -1.43 -14.34
N HIS A 160 -8.15 -0.42 -14.34
CA HIS A 160 -8.00 0.47 -15.49
C HIS A 160 -6.54 0.82 -15.70
N ASN A 161 -6.21 1.21 -16.93
CA ASN A 161 -4.90 1.79 -17.21
C ASN A 161 -4.85 3.15 -16.51
N ASP A 162 -3.79 3.40 -15.75
CA ASP A 162 -3.59 4.69 -15.12
C ASP A 162 -2.99 5.66 -16.14
N THR A 163 -3.84 6.31 -16.91
CA THR A 163 -3.41 7.36 -17.84
C THR A 163 -2.97 8.63 -17.13
N SER A 164 -3.14 8.75 -15.80
CA SER A 164 -2.68 9.90 -15.02
C SER A 164 -1.18 9.88 -14.74
N ILE A 165 -0.56 8.69 -14.80
CA ILE A 165 0.91 8.51 -14.80
C ILE A 165 1.50 8.87 -16.17
N CYS A 166 0.68 8.84 -17.22
CA CYS A 166 1.17 9.15 -18.55
C CYS A 166 1.43 10.65 -18.69
N PRO A 167 2.62 11.06 -19.19
CA PRO A 167 2.89 12.46 -19.43
C PRO A 167 1.84 13.01 -20.39
N THR A 168 1.38 14.24 -20.12
CA THR A 168 0.41 14.93 -20.98
C THR A 168 0.96 15.00 -22.40
N LEU A 169 0.39 14.22 -23.31
CA LEU A 169 0.95 14.03 -24.64
C LEU A 169 0.52 15.19 -25.56
N LYS A 170 1.42 16.15 -25.79
CA LYS A 170 1.24 17.22 -26.78
C LYS A 170 1.94 16.86 -28.08
N CYS A 171 1.26 16.11 -28.94
CA CYS A 171 1.79 15.79 -30.26
C CYS A 171 1.50 16.90 -31.27
N HIS A 172 2.47 17.19 -32.14
CA HIS A 172 2.25 18.09 -33.29
C HIS A 172 1.35 17.46 -34.38
N LYS A 173 1.20 16.13 -34.37
CA LYS A 173 0.39 15.37 -35.33
C LYS A 173 -0.89 14.88 -34.65
N LEU A 174 -2.04 15.17 -35.27
CA LEU A 174 -3.35 14.65 -34.87
C LEU A 174 -3.63 13.34 -35.60
N CYS A 175 -3.70 12.23 -34.86
CA CYS A 175 -3.94 10.91 -35.43
C CYS A 175 -5.45 10.59 -35.49
N LYS A 176 -5.99 10.34 -36.69
CA LYS A 176 -7.42 10.03 -36.89
C LYS A 176 -7.83 8.67 -36.28
N SER A 177 -6.93 7.69 -36.26
CA SER A 177 -7.14 6.34 -35.68
C SER A 177 -6.59 6.21 -34.26
N GLY A 178 -6.32 7.34 -33.60
CA GLY A 178 -5.68 7.36 -32.30
C GLY A 178 -4.18 7.12 -32.33
N TYR A 179 -3.59 7.11 -31.13
CA TYR A 179 -2.16 7.01 -30.89
C TYR A 179 -1.77 5.60 -30.44
N GLN A 180 -0.59 5.15 -30.82
CA GLN A 180 -0.02 3.89 -30.33
C GLN A 180 0.30 4.00 -28.84
N THR A 181 0.04 2.93 -28.09
CA THR A 181 0.35 2.84 -26.67
C THR A 181 1.64 2.07 -26.42
N SER A 182 2.46 2.53 -25.47
CA SER A 182 3.65 1.82 -24.99
C SER A 182 3.28 0.58 -24.15
N SER A 183 4.29 -0.21 -23.76
CA SER A 183 4.13 -1.36 -22.85
C SER A 183 3.51 -1.02 -21.50
N ASN A 184 3.55 0.26 -21.11
CA ASN A 184 2.98 0.76 -19.86
C ASN A 184 1.58 1.37 -20.07
N GLY A 185 1.00 1.21 -21.27
CA GLY A 185 -0.34 1.71 -21.60
C GLY A 185 -0.41 3.21 -21.93
N CYS A 186 0.72 3.91 -21.98
CA CYS A 186 0.74 5.35 -22.27
C CYS A 186 0.74 5.64 -23.77
N PRO A 187 -0.09 6.60 -24.25
CA PRO A 187 -0.08 6.98 -25.65
C PRO A 187 1.26 7.64 -26.02
N SER A 188 1.71 7.39 -27.24
CA SER A 188 2.94 7.94 -27.84
C SER A 188 2.58 8.79 -29.05
N CYS A 189 3.45 9.70 -29.51
CA CYS A 189 3.16 10.53 -30.69
C CYS A 189 3.26 9.79 -32.04
N THR A 190 3.12 8.47 -32.02
CA THR A 190 3.03 7.61 -33.20
C THR A 190 1.57 7.27 -33.45
N CYS A 191 1.08 7.47 -34.67
CA CYS A 191 -0.30 7.14 -35.02
C CYS A 191 -0.49 5.63 -35.18
N ASN A 192 -1.68 5.14 -34.81
CA ASN A 192 -2.10 3.80 -35.22
C ASN A 192 -2.25 3.76 -36.76
N SER A 193 -1.86 2.64 -37.35
CA SER A 193 -2.00 2.42 -38.80
C SER A 193 -3.46 2.11 -39.14
N LEU A 194 -4.02 2.78 -40.15
CA LEU A 194 -5.38 2.48 -40.66
C LEU A 194 -5.43 1.10 -41.35
N CYS A 195 -4.27 0.63 -41.81
CA CYS A 195 -4.11 -0.69 -42.40
C CYS A 195 -4.07 -1.81 -41.35
N GLN A 196 -3.62 -1.53 -40.12
CA GLN A 196 -3.64 -2.51 -39.03
C GLN A 196 -5.04 -2.75 -38.48
N GLU A 197 -5.89 -1.72 -38.47
CA GLU A 197 -7.27 -1.83 -37.97
C GLU A 197 -8.17 -2.65 -38.93
N TYR A 198 -7.83 -2.70 -40.23
CA TYR A 198 -8.59 -3.42 -41.26
C TYR A 198 -7.66 -4.12 -42.25
N PRO A 199 -7.08 -5.28 -41.88
CA PRO A 199 -6.10 -5.99 -42.71
C PRO A 199 -6.70 -6.49 -44.04
N ASP A 200 -8.01 -6.78 -44.08
CA ASP A 200 -8.71 -7.28 -45.27
C ASP A 200 -9.35 -6.18 -46.14
N TYR A 201 -8.98 -4.91 -45.92
CA TYR A 201 -9.53 -3.80 -46.71
C TYR A 201 -9.17 -3.89 -48.19
N CYS A 202 -8.02 -4.46 -48.53
CA CYS A 202 -7.53 -4.51 -49.90
C CYS A 202 -7.84 -5.84 -50.59
N PRO A 203 -8.19 -5.81 -51.89
CA PRO A 203 -8.46 -7.02 -52.66
C PRO A 203 -7.19 -7.91 -52.80
N PRO A 204 -7.37 -9.22 -53.09
CA PRO A 204 -6.26 -10.15 -53.29
C PRO A 204 -5.28 -9.67 -54.36
N GLY A 205 -4.00 -9.56 -54.00
CA GLY A 205 -2.93 -9.07 -54.91
C GLY A 205 -2.47 -7.63 -54.63
N GLU A 206 -3.16 -6.94 -53.73
CA GLU A 206 -2.79 -5.62 -53.22
C GLU A 206 -2.41 -5.69 -51.74
N TYR A 207 -1.73 -4.66 -51.24
CA TYR A 207 -1.47 -4.47 -49.82
C TYR A 207 -1.81 -3.03 -49.42
N CYS A 208 -2.27 -2.87 -48.18
CA CYS A 208 -2.64 -1.58 -47.65
C CYS A 208 -1.39 -0.78 -47.27
N VAL A 209 -1.34 0.49 -47.69
CA VAL A 209 -0.31 1.45 -47.30
C VAL A 209 -0.99 2.69 -46.73
N ASP A 210 -0.53 3.14 -45.56
CA ASP A 210 -0.94 4.43 -45.00
C ASP A 210 -0.35 5.55 -45.85
N LYS A 211 -1.17 6.50 -46.33
CA LYS A 211 -0.63 7.73 -46.90
C LYS A 211 -0.06 8.59 -45.78
N GLY A 212 1.25 8.48 -45.59
CA GLY A 212 2.01 9.29 -44.64
C GLY A 212 2.04 10.78 -45.00
N TYR A 213 2.33 11.59 -44.00
CA TYR A 213 2.52 13.04 -44.06
C TYR A 213 3.70 13.51 -44.93
N GLU A 214 4.42 12.62 -45.61
CA GLU A 214 5.79 12.88 -46.08
C GLU A 214 5.91 13.93 -47.18
N ASN A 215 4.81 14.35 -47.81
CA ASN A 215 4.81 15.39 -48.85
C ASN A 215 3.66 16.41 -48.76
N CYS A 216 3.13 16.69 -47.57
CA CYS A 216 2.02 17.65 -47.45
C CYS A 216 2.53 19.08 -47.21
N LYS A 217 2.67 19.87 -48.29
CA LYS A 217 3.13 21.27 -48.23
C LYS A 217 2.00 22.27 -47.93
N TYR A 218 0.72 21.92 -48.15
CA TYR A 218 -0.44 22.78 -47.88
C TYR A 218 -1.69 21.97 -47.44
N PRO A 219 -2.43 22.38 -46.39
CA PRO A 219 -3.68 21.74 -45.95
C PRO A 219 -4.91 22.09 -46.83
N PRO A 220 -5.97 21.24 -46.83
CA PRO A 220 -6.16 20.06 -46.01
C PRO A 220 -5.52 18.79 -46.62
N CYS A 221 -4.67 18.13 -45.85
CA CYS A 221 -4.08 16.86 -46.22
C CYS A 221 -5.15 15.76 -46.15
N ASN A 222 -5.45 15.10 -47.28
CA ASN A 222 -6.32 13.94 -47.32
C ASN A 222 -5.62 12.74 -46.66
N LEU A 223 -5.85 12.57 -45.37
CA LEU A 223 -5.38 11.42 -44.58
C LEU A 223 -6.24 10.20 -44.91
N GLY A 224 -5.63 9.12 -45.37
CA GLY A 224 -6.33 7.89 -45.72
C GLY A 224 -5.39 6.71 -45.98
N ARG A 225 -6.00 5.58 -46.35
CA ARG A 225 -5.32 4.35 -46.76
C ARG A 225 -5.50 4.13 -48.26
N ILE A 226 -4.49 3.56 -48.90
CA ILE A 226 -4.57 3.13 -50.30
C ILE A 226 -4.16 1.67 -50.41
N CYS A 227 -4.71 0.99 -51.41
CA CYS A 227 -4.27 -0.34 -51.79
C CYS A 227 -3.26 -0.21 -52.92
N VAL A 228 -2.09 -0.82 -52.75
CA VAL A 228 -0.99 -0.80 -53.73
C VAL A 228 -0.81 -2.20 -54.28
N HIS A 229 -0.76 -2.30 -55.61
CA HIS A 229 -0.59 -3.57 -56.29
C HIS A 229 0.86 -4.04 -56.20
N LYS A 230 1.08 -5.31 -55.83
CA LYS A 230 2.42 -5.92 -55.65
C LYS A 230 3.37 -5.89 -56.86
N LYS A 231 2.90 -5.47 -58.05
CA LYS A 231 3.69 -5.46 -59.31
C LYS A 231 4.36 -4.12 -59.65
N TYR A 232 4.15 -3.04 -58.88
CA TYR A 232 4.58 -1.69 -59.26
C TYR A 232 5.54 -1.01 -58.26
N GLU A 233 6.51 -1.73 -57.70
CA GLU A 233 7.71 -1.05 -57.18
C GLU A 233 8.56 -0.56 -58.37
N ARG A 234 8.22 0.61 -58.91
CA ARG A 234 9.19 1.36 -59.71
C ARG A 234 10.25 1.86 -58.71
N LYS A 235 11.45 1.28 -58.79
CA LYS A 235 12.65 1.74 -58.08
C LYS A 235 12.80 3.26 -58.29
N GLU A 236 12.45 4.07 -57.30
CA GLU A 236 13.02 5.41 -57.18
C GLU A 236 14.43 5.27 -56.63
N ALA A 237 15.35 4.80 -57.48
CA ALA A 237 16.76 5.08 -57.29
C ALA A 237 16.94 6.56 -57.58
N GLY A 238 17.00 7.39 -56.52
CA GLY A 238 17.41 8.78 -56.64
C GLY A 238 18.81 8.88 -57.27
N PRO A 239 19.11 9.95 -58.01
CA PRO A 239 20.46 10.17 -58.53
C PRO A 239 21.41 10.41 -57.36
N ALA A 240 22.52 9.66 -57.34
CA ALA A 240 23.66 9.98 -56.51
C ALA A 240 24.29 11.29 -57.00
N PHE A 241 24.31 12.30 -56.14
CA PHE A 241 25.18 13.47 -56.21
C PHE A 241 25.80 13.68 -54.83
#